data_AF-A0A0P6WWX3-F1
#
_entry.id   AF-A0A0P6WWX3-F1
#
_cell.length_a   1.000
_cell.length_b   1.000
_cell.length_c   1.000
_cell.angle_alpha   90.00
_cell.angle_beta   90.00
_cell.angle_gamma   90.00
#
_symmetry.space_group_name_H-M   'P 1'
#
loop_
_entity.id
_entity.type
_entity.pdbx_description
1 polymer ?
#
loop_
_entity_poly.entity_id
_entity_poly.type
_entity_poly.pdbx_seq_one_letter_code
_entity_poly.pdbx_strand_id
1 'polypeptide(L)'
;MLLLSFSGILAYILLLRLNFGNFYSTAGSLLFLVFPTFGQPGAAFALSSILLGLSLSLLSAICYLFALSQNRIVSWNLFIAFVFSLLSLFITPIITLFEGLLIIGIALYVSLGEYGKRKGWILGTGLGHLVVSILIVLGTNPVETNIRSLFLSTIREWFSEVISIWRKVISFPSGGGQVAVYLAILLIAACFLTYLLSKLHNGIQQADWKTGKNDICIFAGLVIFTICFIFEQKIAHITVTANYPDDLGILVSGFLLSILTILGIKILFLEKYQAILFSLLIVLSAGARFQISQRFANESAKVDSFLSQLQVRGNALEEGTSIVVEQLPLDFTSIRSINALVKEKMNVPEGDASVNIISANEPGFQEFLADSGKNSRVLRIDNLDLAIDKTKILTIWQPENGCLHLIEPDTDIVNLPKSLALTKKFSNPSLLIPDQMSDVKQHNTFRATINPAGCYFYQMGTRLLQEKKWDDVIDLYQQEKDQNLSIRNFEEVQPLLRAYLEKGKYFDAVHVSQKFNLNPESQQEICKTWTDTLQEKLDKEEVVQEVRKSMAQIGCNNE
;
A
#
# COMPACT_ATOMS: atom_id res chain seq x y z
N MET A 1 2.55 -16.39 -3.46
CA MET A 1 1.88 -17.45 -2.65
C MET A 1 2.75 -18.68 -2.45
N LEU A 2 3.30 -19.30 -3.50
CA LEU A 2 4.09 -20.55 -3.37
C LEU A 2 5.24 -20.45 -2.35
N LEU A 3 6.02 -19.35 -2.39
CA LEU A 3 7.08 -19.10 -1.41
C LEU A 3 6.56 -19.04 0.02
N LEU A 4 5.45 -18.33 0.28
CA LEU A 4 4.86 -18.24 1.61
C LEU A 4 4.43 -19.62 2.12
N SER A 5 3.74 -20.41 1.29
CA SER A 5 3.35 -21.79 1.62
C SER A 5 4.57 -22.67 1.92
N PHE A 6 5.65 -22.53 1.13
CA PHE A 6 6.91 -23.24 1.35
C PHE A 6 7.55 -22.83 2.70
N SER A 7 7.62 -21.54 3.02
CA SER A 7 8.10 -21.06 4.32
C SER A 7 7.26 -21.62 5.48
N GLY A 8 5.93 -21.72 5.32
CA GLY A 8 5.05 -22.33 6.32
C GLY A 8 5.32 -23.82 6.55
N ILE A 9 5.63 -24.57 5.49
CA ILE A 9 6.03 -25.98 5.59
C ILE A 9 7.38 -26.10 6.32
N LEU A 10 8.35 -25.24 6.00
CA LEU A 10 9.64 -25.23 6.70
C LEU A 10 9.47 -24.86 8.18
N ALA A 11 8.63 -23.87 8.50
CA ALA A 11 8.26 -23.52 9.87
C ALA A 11 7.66 -24.71 10.63
N TYR A 12 6.75 -25.46 10.01
CA TYR A 12 6.19 -26.69 10.59
C TYR A 12 7.27 -27.75 10.89
N ILE A 13 8.15 -28.02 9.91
CA ILE A 13 9.23 -29.00 10.06
C ILE A 13 10.20 -28.58 11.18
N LEU A 14 10.57 -27.31 11.22
CA LEU A 14 11.46 -26.75 12.24
C LEU A 14 10.84 -26.90 13.64
N LEU A 15 9.58 -26.51 13.82
CA LEU A 15 8.88 -26.63 15.11
C LEU A 15 8.73 -28.09 15.56
N LEU A 16 8.44 -29.00 14.62
CA LEU A 16 8.38 -30.42 14.91
C LEU A 16 9.74 -30.97 15.39
N ARG A 17 10.84 -30.51 14.78
CA ARG A 17 12.21 -30.88 15.19
C ARG A 17 12.63 -30.28 16.52
N LEU A 18 12.06 -29.14 16.90
CA LEU A 18 12.17 -28.55 18.24
C LEU A 18 11.19 -29.17 19.24
N ASN A 19 10.59 -30.31 18.91
CA ASN A 19 9.68 -31.07 19.76
C ASN A 19 8.43 -30.30 20.23
N PHE A 20 7.96 -29.29 19.50
CA PHE A 20 6.71 -28.59 19.85
C PHE A 20 5.46 -29.49 19.75
N GLY A 21 5.55 -30.67 19.15
CA GLY A 21 4.43 -31.58 18.91
C GLY A 21 3.55 -31.14 17.74
N ASN A 22 2.89 -32.08 17.07
CA ASN A 22 2.18 -31.79 15.81
C ASN A 22 1.12 -30.70 15.96
N PHE A 23 0.38 -30.67 17.07
CA PHE A 23 -0.67 -29.67 17.32
C PHE A 23 -0.09 -28.23 17.33
N TYR A 24 0.91 -27.96 18.16
CA TYR A 24 1.50 -26.62 18.27
C TYR A 24 2.34 -26.27 17.04
N SER A 25 3.04 -27.23 16.42
CA SER A 25 3.74 -27.01 15.14
C SER A 25 2.77 -26.64 14.01
N THR A 26 1.60 -27.28 13.95
CA THR A 26 0.55 -26.96 12.97
C THR A 26 -0.03 -25.58 13.26
N ALA A 27 -0.40 -25.29 14.51
CA ALA A 27 -0.89 -23.96 14.89
C ALA A 27 0.14 -22.86 14.59
N GLY A 28 1.43 -23.11 14.83
CA GLY A 28 2.53 -22.15 14.60
C GLY A 28 2.80 -21.88 13.15
N SER A 29 2.87 -22.91 12.33
CA SER A 29 3.00 -22.75 10.89
C SER A 29 1.77 -22.06 10.28
N LEU A 30 0.56 -22.42 10.69
CA LEU A 30 -0.66 -21.77 10.21
C LEU A 30 -0.72 -20.30 10.63
N LEU A 31 -0.46 -19.98 11.90
CA LEU A 31 -0.46 -18.60 12.39
C LEU A 31 0.61 -17.75 11.69
N PHE A 32 1.79 -18.32 11.45
CA PHE A 32 2.82 -17.69 10.64
C PHE A 32 2.32 -17.44 9.22
N LEU A 33 1.70 -18.42 8.55
CA LEU A 33 1.16 -18.22 7.20
C LEU A 33 0.13 -17.10 7.10
N VAL A 34 -0.64 -16.85 8.16
CA VAL A 34 -1.67 -15.80 8.20
C VAL A 34 -1.28 -14.61 9.08
N PHE A 35 0.01 -14.44 9.39
CA PHE A 35 0.44 -13.42 10.34
C PHE A 35 -0.03 -12.02 9.88
N PRO A 36 -0.58 -11.18 10.78
CA PRO A 36 -1.35 -10.00 10.39
C PRO A 36 -0.54 -8.93 9.65
N THR A 37 0.78 -8.90 9.83
CA THR A 37 1.67 -7.96 9.14
C THR A 37 2.19 -8.45 7.81
N PHE A 38 1.77 -9.62 7.31
CA PHE A 38 1.89 -9.94 5.88
C PHE A 38 0.86 -9.14 5.08
N GLY A 39 0.84 -7.82 5.29
CA GLY A 39 0.00 -6.83 4.64
C GLY A 39 0.57 -6.37 3.30
N GLN A 40 1.85 -6.63 3.05
CA GLN A 40 2.43 -6.42 1.73
C GLN A 40 1.67 -7.24 0.69
N PRO A 41 1.29 -6.63 -0.45
CA PRO A 41 0.68 -7.38 -1.54
C PRO A 41 1.61 -8.52 -1.96
N GLY A 42 1.04 -9.68 -2.27
CA GLY A 42 1.79 -10.88 -2.62
C GLY A 42 2.75 -10.72 -3.82
N ALA A 43 2.59 -9.64 -4.59
CA ALA A 43 3.40 -9.27 -5.75
C ALA A 43 4.52 -8.26 -5.43
N ALA A 44 4.61 -7.73 -4.20
CA ALA A 44 5.72 -6.87 -3.82
C ALA A 44 7.04 -7.64 -3.95
N PHE A 45 7.98 -7.10 -4.72
CA PHE A 45 9.32 -7.67 -4.89
C PHE A 45 10.03 -7.86 -3.54
N ALA A 46 9.89 -6.87 -2.64
CA ALA A 46 10.44 -6.91 -1.29
C ALA A 46 9.89 -8.09 -0.45
N LEU A 47 8.59 -8.38 -0.56
CA LEU A 47 8.00 -9.54 0.13
C LEU A 47 8.59 -10.85 -0.40
N SER A 48 8.78 -10.96 -1.72
CA SER A 48 9.32 -12.16 -2.34
C SER A 48 10.78 -12.42 -1.95
N SER A 49 11.61 -11.37 -1.91
CA SER A 49 13.00 -11.49 -1.45
C SER A 49 13.06 -11.86 0.03
N ILE A 50 12.26 -11.20 0.89
CA ILE A 50 12.22 -11.52 2.33
C ILE A 50 11.74 -12.95 2.57
N LEU A 51 10.68 -13.40 1.90
CA LEU A 51 10.20 -14.79 2.07
C LEU A 51 11.23 -15.80 1.56
N LEU A 52 11.98 -15.48 0.51
CA LEU A 52 13.06 -16.33 0.02
C LEU A 52 14.20 -16.40 1.04
N GLY A 53 14.69 -15.26 1.55
CA GLY A 53 15.70 -15.22 2.60
C GLY A 53 15.23 -15.95 3.88
N LEU A 54 13.99 -15.73 4.31
CA LEU A 54 13.43 -16.42 5.47
C LEU A 54 13.35 -17.93 5.27
N SER A 55 12.95 -18.37 4.07
CA SER A 55 12.94 -19.81 3.73
C SER A 55 14.34 -20.42 3.78
N LEU A 56 15.36 -19.70 3.28
CA LEU A 56 16.75 -20.13 3.34
C LEU A 56 17.27 -20.19 4.78
N SER A 57 16.95 -19.20 5.62
CA SER A 57 17.32 -19.21 7.04
C SER A 57 16.61 -20.32 7.81
N LEU A 58 15.34 -20.63 7.51
CA LEU A 58 14.63 -21.78 8.09
C LEU A 58 15.27 -23.11 7.65
N LEU A 59 15.65 -23.23 6.38
CA LEU A 59 16.32 -24.42 5.86
C LEU A 59 17.72 -24.60 6.48
N SER A 60 18.46 -23.51 6.63
CA SER A 60 19.73 -23.44 7.38
C SER A 60 19.55 -23.96 8.81
N ALA A 61 18.55 -23.45 9.54
CA ALA A 61 18.23 -23.88 10.90
C ALA A 61 17.85 -25.38 10.98
N ILE A 62 17.08 -25.90 10.02
CA ILE A 62 16.72 -27.32 9.95
C ILE A 62 17.97 -28.18 9.71
N CYS A 63 18.81 -27.83 8.73
CA CYS A 63 20.07 -28.53 8.46
C CYS A 63 21.02 -28.47 9.67
N TYR A 64 21.08 -27.34 10.37
CA TYR A 64 21.85 -27.19 11.60
C TYR A 64 21.34 -28.14 12.71
N LEU A 65 20.02 -28.22 12.94
CA LEU A 65 19.43 -29.19 13.86
C LEU A 65 19.77 -30.65 13.48
N PHE A 66 19.72 -30.98 12.19
CA PHE A 66 20.14 -32.30 11.71
C PHE A 66 21.63 -32.56 11.99
N ALA A 67 22.49 -31.57 11.77
CA ALA A 67 23.91 -31.68 12.10
C ALA A 67 24.13 -31.94 13.60
N LEU A 68 23.41 -31.21 14.47
CA LEU A 68 23.47 -31.38 15.93
C LEU A 68 23.00 -32.76 16.38
N SER A 69 22.01 -33.34 15.69
CA SER A 69 21.50 -34.68 15.99
C SER A 69 22.47 -35.81 15.64
N GLN A 70 23.41 -35.56 14.73
CA GLN A 70 24.38 -36.57 14.30
C GLN A 70 25.59 -36.64 15.23
N ASN A 71 26.06 -37.85 15.53
CA ASN A 71 27.21 -38.06 16.39
C ASN A 71 28.56 -37.68 15.72
N ARG A 72 28.58 -36.99 14.57
CA ARG A 72 29.79 -36.60 13.82
C ARG A 72 30.00 -35.09 13.89
N ILE A 73 31.23 -34.65 14.23
CA ILE A 73 31.61 -33.24 14.39
C ILE A 73 31.56 -32.48 13.05
N VAL A 74 31.92 -33.15 11.94
CA VAL A 74 31.84 -32.60 10.59
C VAL A 74 30.78 -33.39 9.84
N SER A 75 29.60 -32.78 9.71
CA SER A 75 28.52 -33.33 8.89
C SER A 75 28.32 -32.45 7.66
N TRP A 76 28.01 -33.06 6.53
CA TRP A 76 27.59 -32.35 5.31
C TRP A 76 26.43 -31.39 5.59
N ASN A 77 25.57 -31.70 6.56
CA ASN A 77 24.47 -30.85 6.99
C ASN A 77 24.93 -29.50 7.54
N LEU A 78 26.06 -29.44 8.25
CA LEU A 78 26.59 -28.17 8.78
C LEU A 78 27.14 -27.29 7.65
N PHE A 79 27.78 -27.90 6.65
CA PHE A 79 28.21 -27.19 5.45
C PHE A 79 27.00 -26.67 4.65
N ILE A 80 25.98 -27.51 4.43
CA ILE A 80 24.75 -27.12 3.74
C ILE A 80 24.02 -26.00 4.50
N ALA A 81 23.93 -26.08 5.83
CA ALA A 81 23.36 -25.02 6.66
C ALA A 81 24.10 -23.70 6.45
N PHE A 82 25.44 -23.72 6.50
CA PHE A 82 26.27 -22.55 6.25
C PHE A 82 26.05 -21.96 4.85
N VAL A 83 25.93 -22.79 3.81
CA VAL A 83 25.64 -22.32 2.44
C VAL A 83 24.27 -21.63 2.37
N PHE A 84 23.23 -22.21 2.96
CA PHE A 84 21.91 -21.56 3.02
C PHE A 84 21.93 -20.27 3.83
N SER A 85 22.68 -20.22 4.92
CA SER A 85 22.91 -19.03 5.72
C SER A 85 23.52 -17.90 4.89
N LEU A 86 24.60 -18.22 4.18
CA LEU A 86 25.30 -17.28 3.33
C LEU A 86 24.40 -16.77 2.19
N LEU A 87 23.61 -17.66 1.56
CA LEU A 87 22.65 -17.27 0.53
C LEU A 87 21.54 -16.38 1.08
N SER A 88 21.00 -16.68 2.26
CA SER A 88 20.00 -15.84 2.92
C SER A 88 20.53 -14.43 3.15
N LEU A 89 21.77 -14.34 3.64
CA LEU A 89 22.47 -13.09 3.88
C LEU A 89 22.64 -12.24 2.62
N PHE A 90 23.02 -12.86 1.50
CA PHE A 90 23.17 -12.16 0.22
C PHE A 90 21.83 -11.68 -0.34
N ILE A 91 20.75 -12.46 -0.17
CA ILE A 91 19.44 -12.14 -0.76
C ILE A 91 18.69 -11.12 0.10
N THR A 92 18.78 -11.21 1.42
CA THR A 92 18.02 -10.34 2.32
C THR A 92 18.83 -10.00 3.57
N PRO A 93 19.71 -8.98 3.50
CA PRO A 93 20.58 -8.60 4.61
C PRO A 93 19.84 -8.32 5.93
N ILE A 94 18.59 -7.85 5.88
CA ILE A 94 17.73 -7.62 7.05
C ILE A 94 17.45 -8.89 7.88
N ILE A 95 17.62 -10.09 7.30
CA ILE A 95 17.42 -11.40 7.96
C ILE A 95 18.71 -11.90 8.63
N THR A 96 19.85 -11.27 8.34
CA THR A 96 21.17 -11.71 8.83
C THR A 96 21.22 -11.87 10.34
N LEU A 97 20.73 -10.88 11.10
CA LEU A 97 20.70 -10.99 12.55
C LEU A 97 19.63 -11.98 13.02
N PHE A 98 18.46 -12.00 12.38
CA PHE A 98 17.42 -12.99 12.67
C PHE A 98 17.98 -14.42 12.61
N GLU A 99 18.81 -14.72 11.61
CA GLU A 99 19.43 -16.03 11.48
C GLU A 99 20.47 -16.30 12.56
N GLY A 100 21.37 -15.35 12.83
CA GLY A 100 22.36 -15.50 13.91
C GLY A 100 21.69 -15.74 15.26
N LEU A 101 20.63 -14.99 15.55
CA LEU A 101 19.79 -15.17 16.75
C LEU A 101 19.06 -16.53 16.73
N LEU A 102 18.53 -16.97 15.58
CA LEU A 102 17.81 -18.24 15.44
C LEU A 102 18.74 -19.42 15.75
N ILE A 103 19.94 -19.41 15.18
CA ILE A 103 20.94 -20.48 15.39
C ILE A 103 21.42 -20.51 16.84
N ILE A 104 21.71 -19.36 17.48
CA ILE A 104 22.07 -19.35 18.91
C ILE A 104 20.90 -19.79 19.80
N GLY A 105 19.66 -19.42 19.46
CA GLY A 105 18.46 -19.89 20.17
C GLY A 105 18.31 -21.41 20.10
N ILE A 106 18.53 -21.99 18.93
CA ILE A 106 18.56 -23.45 18.72
C ILE A 106 19.72 -24.08 19.52
N ALA A 107 20.92 -23.50 19.45
CA ALA A 107 22.08 -23.98 20.18
C ALA A 107 21.84 -23.99 21.70
N LEU A 108 21.24 -22.92 22.24
CA LEU A 108 20.83 -22.82 23.64
C LEU A 108 19.79 -23.89 23.98
N TYR A 109 18.73 -24.01 23.16
CA TYR A 109 17.68 -25.01 23.36
C TYR A 109 18.24 -26.44 23.41
N VAL A 110 19.09 -26.80 22.44
CA VAL A 110 19.73 -28.14 22.41
C VAL A 110 20.70 -28.32 23.58
N SER A 111 21.42 -27.26 23.99
CA SER A 111 22.36 -27.32 25.12
C SER A 111 21.67 -27.53 26.47
N LEU A 112 20.40 -27.14 26.62
CA LEU A 112 19.61 -27.41 27.81
C LEU A 112 19.23 -28.89 27.94
N GLY A 113 19.28 -29.66 26.84
CA GLY A 113 19.10 -31.11 26.85
C GLY A 113 20.31 -31.91 27.37
N GLU A 114 20.23 -33.23 27.29
CA GLU A 114 21.23 -34.20 27.79
C GLU A 114 22.55 -34.25 26.98
N TYR A 115 22.84 -33.25 26.14
CA TYR A 115 24.02 -33.24 25.25
C TYR A 115 25.34 -32.83 25.95
N GLY A 116 25.58 -33.35 27.16
CA GLY A 116 26.60 -32.90 28.13
C GLY A 116 28.01 -32.67 27.59
N LYS A 117 28.53 -33.54 26.71
CA LYS A 117 29.91 -33.45 26.20
C LYS A 117 30.11 -32.47 25.04
N ARG A 118 29.03 -31.98 24.41
CA ARG A 118 29.11 -31.16 23.18
C ARG A 118 28.65 -29.71 23.35
N LYS A 119 28.16 -29.34 24.54
CA LYS A 119 27.58 -28.01 24.79
C LYS A 119 28.50 -26.86 24.34
N GLY A 120 29.80 -26.95 24.63
CA GLY A 120 30.77 -25.91 24.24
C GLY A 120 30.88 -25.71 22.73
N TRP A 121 30.90 -26.78 21.94
CA TRP A 121 30.98 -26.69 20.48
C TRP A 121 29.66 -26.17 19.87
N ILE A 122 28.53 -26.62 20.39
CA ILE A 122 27.20 -26.16 19.94
C ILE A 122 27.05 -24.65 20.20
N LEU A 123 27.38 -24.20 21.42
CA LEU A 123 27.35 -22.78 21.77
C LEU A 123 28.38 -21.97 20.99
N GLY A 124 29.59 -22.50 20.78
CA GLY A 124 30.63 -21.83 20.00
C GLY A 124 30.24 -21.60 18.54
N THR A 125 29.62 -22.59 17.89
CA THR A 125 29.14 -22.44 16.50
C THR A 125 27.97 -21.45 16.40
N GLY A 126 27.00 -21.50 17.32
CA GLY A 126 25.90 -20.53 17.37
C GLY A 126 26.38 -19.10 17.66
N LEU A 127 27.32 -18.95 18.61
CA LEU A 127 27.92 -17.65 18.95
C LEU A 127 28.72 -17.09 17.76
N GLY A 128 29.44 -17.95 17.03
CA GLY A 128 30.15 -17.57 15.81
C GLY A 128 29.22 -16.98 14.75
N HIS A 129 28.05 -17.60 14.51
CA HIS A 129 27.05 -17.07 13.59
C HIS A 129 26.52 -15.71 14.07
N LEU A 130 26.18 -15.59 15.36
CA LEU A 130 25.71 -14.33 15.93
C LEU A 130 26.76 -13.21 15.80
N VAL A 131 28.04 -13.49 16.07
CA VAL A 131 29.12 -12.51 15.95
C VAL A 131 29.28 -12.07 14.49
N VAL A 132 29.26 -13.00 13.54
CA VAL A 132 29.32 -12.66 12.10
C VAL A 132 28.13 -11.78 11.71
N SER A 133 26.92 -12.14 12.14
CA SER A 133 25.73 -11.33 11.86
C SER A 133 25.83 -9.92 12.44
N ILE A 134 26.30 -9.77 13.69
CA ILE A 134 26.51 -8.47 14.33
C ILE A 134 27.58 -7.65 13.60
N LEU A 135 28.70 -8.27 13.22
CA LEU A 135 29.78 -7.59 12.50
C LEU A 135 29.32 -7.06 11.14
N ILE A 136 28.46 -7.79 10.44
CA ILE A 136 27.90 -7.36 9.15
C ILE A 136 27.00 -6.14 9.35
N VAL A 137 26.13 -6.15 10.36
CA VAL A 137 25.27 -5.01 10.68
C VAL A 137 26.11 -3.78 11.09
N LEU A 138 27.04 -3.95 12.03
CA LEU A 138 27.89 -2.85 12.51
C LEU A 138 28.83 -2.31 11.43
N GLY A 139 29.29 -3.17 10.51
CA GLY A 139 30.11 -2.76 9.38
C GLY A 139 29.35 -1.87 8.38
N THR A 140 28.02 -1.96 8.35
CA THR A 140 27.18 -1.15 7.46
C THR A 140 26.67 0.14 8.10
N ASN A 141 26.59 0.23 9.43
CA ASN A 141 26.00 1.37 10.13
C ASN A 141 26.81 1.76 11.38
N PRO A 142 27.51 2.92 11.39
CA PRO A 142 28.21 3.39 12.59
C PRO A 142 27.20 3.73 13.70
N VAL A 143 27.45 3.24 14.92
CA VAL A 143 26.58 3.49 16.08
C VAL A 143 26.93 4.85 16.69
N GLU A 144 26.20 5.90 16.32
CA GLU A 144 26.39 7.25 16.89
C GLU A 144 25.50 7.55 18.11
N THR A 145 24.64 6.61 18.52
CA THR A 145 23.56 6.87 19.48
C THR A 145 23.85 6.39 20.90
N ASN A 146 23.24 7.06 21.88
CA ASN A 146 23.25 6.62 23.27
C ASN A 146 22.52 5.28 23.43
N ILE A 147 23.28 4.20 23.59
CA ILE A 147 22.79 2.81 23.68
C ILE A 147 21.64 2.66 24.70
N ARG A 148 21.70 3.40 25.82
CA ARG A 148 20.67 3.30 26.87
C ARG A 148 19.31 3.84 26.41
N SER A 149 19.28 4.99 25.75
CA SER A 149 18.02 5.55 25.23
C SER A 149 17.49 4.71 24.06
N LEU A 150 18.39 4.18 23.23
CA LEU A 150 18.04 3.27 22.15
C LEU A 150 17.38 1.98 22.69
N PHE A 151 17.95 1.38 23.74
CA PHE A 151 17.41 0.17 24.35
C PHE A 151 16.04 0.40 24.99
N LEU A 152 15.88 1.47 25.79
CA LEU A 152 14.59 1.78 26.42
C LEU A 152 13.49 2.10 25.39
N SER A 153 13.83 2.85 24.34
CA SER A 153 12.89 3.13 23.25
C SER A 153 12.52 1.85 22.48
N THR A 154 13.47 0.92 22.30
CA THR A 154 13.21 -0.38 21.68
C THR A 154 12.19 -1.19 22.45
N ILE A 155 12.32 -1.29 23.78
CA ILE A 155 11.33 -2.02 24.60
C ILE A 155 9.95 -1.40 24.45
N ARG A 156 9.86 -0.06 24.56
CA ARG A 156 8.59 0.66 24.43
C ARG A 156 7.94 0.41 23.07
N GLU A 157 8.71 0.49 21.99
CA GLU A 157 8.23 0.25 20.64
C GLU A 157 7.88 -1.22 20.41
N TRP A 158 8.66 -2.17 20.92
CA TRP A 158 8.32 -3.60 20.88
C TRP A 158 6.92 -3.85 21.46
N PHE A 159 6.62 -3.30 22.64
CA PHE A 159 5.29 -3.42 23.23
C PHE A 159 4.22 -2.74 22.37
N SER A 160 4.48 -1.50 21.92
CA SER A 160 3.56 -0.74 21.08
C SER A 160 3.22 -1.48 19.80
N GLU A 161 4.23 -2.00 19.10
CA GLU A 161 4.07 -2.69 17.83
C GLU A 161 3.42 -4.06 18.01
N VAL A 162 3.83 -4.87 18.99
CA VAL A 162 3.15 -6.15 19.26
C VAL A 162 1.66 -5.93 19.56
N ILE A 163 1.31 -4.92 20.36
CA ILE A 163 -0.10 -4.58 20.63
C ILE A 163 -0.79 -4.09 19.35
N SER A 164 -0.13 -3.24 18.55
CA SER A 164 -0.65 -2.71 17.29
C SER A 164 -0.99 -3.81 16.29
N ILE A 165 -0.11 -4.81 16.14
CA ILE A 165 -0.32 -5.98 15.27
C ILE A 165 -1.61 -6.71 15.65
N TRP A 166 -1.78 -7.02 16.95
CA TRP A 166 -2.98 -7.72 17.41
C TRP A 166 -4.22 -6.84 17.43
N ARG A 167 -4.08 -5.51 17.57
CA ARG A 167 -5.21 -4.57 17.41
C ARG A 167 -5.74 -4.58 15.98
N LYS A 168 -4.86 -4.67 14.97
CA LYS A 168 -5.25 -4.79 13.55
C LYS A 168 -6.03 -6.06 13.25
N VAL A 169 -5.78 -7.14 13.98
CA VAL A 169 -6.55 -8.39 13.84
C VAL A 169 -8.02 -8.22 14.19
N ILE A 170 -8.34 -7.24 15.05
CA ILE A 170 -9.68 -6.98 15.56
C ILE A 170 -10.36 -5.85 14.74
N SER A 171 -9.74 -5.34 13.66
CA SER A 171 -10.43 -4.37 12.79
C SER A 171 -11.50 -5.05 11.95
N PHE A 172 -12.68 -4.43 11.92
CA PHE A 172 -13.82 -4.89 11.11
C PHE A 172 -13.97 -3.99 9.88
N PRO A 173 -14.50 -4.50 8.75
CA PRO A 173 -14.78 -3.67 7.58
C PRO A 173 -15.77 -2.56 7.94
N SER A 174 -15.68 -1.41 7.27
CA SER A 174 -16.70 -0.36 7.37
C SER A 174 -17.97 -0.82 6.63
N GLY A 175 -19.15 -0.54 7.19
CA GLY A 175 -20.45 -0.87 6.58
C GLY A 175 -21.18 -2.04 7.25
N GLY A 176 -22.27 -1.76 7.97
CA GLY A 176 -22.91 -2.70 8.88
C GLY A 176 -23.35 -4.04 8.27
N GLY A 177 -23.85 -4.06 7.03
CA GLY A 177 -24.27 -5.30 6.37
C GLY A 177 -23.11 -6.25 6.02
N GLN A 178 -21.99 -5.69 5.54
CA GLN A 178 -20.80 -6.48 5.19
C GLN A 178 -20.13 -7.07 6.43
N VAL A 179 -20.18 -6.35 7.57
CA VAL A 179 -19.66 -6.83 8.85
C VAL A 179 -20.35 -8.12 9.30
N ALA A 180 -21.68 -8.21 9.18
CA ALA A 180 -22.41 -9.42 9.60
C ALA A 180 -22.03 -10.66 8.76
N VAL A 181 -21.94 -10.51 7.44
CA VAL A 181 -21.51 -11.58 6.53
C VAL A 181 -20.06 -11.99 6.82
N TYR A 182 -19.18 -11.01 7.00
CA TYR A 182 -17.78 -11.25 7.35
C TYR A 182 -17.65 -12.02 8.68
N LEU A 183 -18.36 -11.60 9.72
CA LEU A 183 -18.38 -12.28 11.02
C LEU A 183 -18.95 -13.70 10.93
N ALA A 184 -19.99 -13.92 10.12
CA ALA A 184 -20.54 -15.25 9.90
C ALA A 184 -19.53 -16.19 9.24
N ILE A 185 -18.80 -15.71 8.22
CA ILE A 185 -17.75 -16.48 7.55
C ILE A 185 -16.62 -16.80 8.54
N LEU A 186 -16.16 -15.83 9.33
CA LEU A 186 -15.14 -16.06 10.35
C LEU A 186 -15.60 -17.06 11.41
N LEU A 187 -16.86 -17.00 11.86
CA LEU A 187 -17.39 -17.94 12.84
C LEU A 187 -17.41 -19.37 12.29
N ILE A 188 -17.89 -19.56 11.05
CA ILE A 188 -17.91 -20.88 10.40
C ILE A 188 -16.49 -21.43 10.25
N ALA A 189 -15.55 -20.60 9.79
CA ALA A 189 -14.15 -20.98 9.65
C ALA A 189 -13.51 -21.32 11.00
N ALA A 190 -13.80 -20.56 12.07
CA ALA A 190 -13.31 -20.81 13.41
C ALA A 190 -13.86 -22.12 14.00
N CYS A 191 -15.15 -22.41 13.81
CA CYS A 191 -15.74 -23.69 14.22
C CYS A 191 -15.11 -24.88 13.48
N PHE A 192 -14.93 -24.75 12.16
CA PHE A 192 -14.29 -25.79 11.35
C PHE A 192 -12.83 -26.03 11.75
N LEU A 193 -12.04 -24.96 11.94
CA LEU A 193 -10.65 -25.06 12.35
C LEU A 193 -10.51 -25.60 13.78
N THR A 194 -11.42 -25.22 14.68
CA THR A 194 -11.47 -25.77 16.05
C THR A 194 -11.69 -27.27 16.00
N TYR A 195 -12.65 -27.74 15.19
CA TYR A 195 -12.88 -29.17 14.99
C TYR A 195 -11.63 -29.92 14.50
N LEU A 196 -10.93 -29.38 13.48
CA LEU A 196 -9.70 -29.98 12.96
C LEU A 196 -8.57 -30.00 13.99
N LEU A 197 -8.33 -28.88 14.68
CA LEU A 197 -7.29 -28.76 15.69
C LEU A 197 -7.58 -29.62 16.92
N SER A 198 -8.84 -29.74 17.34
CA SER A 198 -9.24 -30.66 18.42
C SER A 198 -9.06 -32.12 18.02
N LYS A 199 -9.33 -32.50 16.76
CA LYS A 199 -9.08 -33.88 16.28
C LYS A 199 -7.58 -34.20 16.26
N LEU A 200 -6.74 -33.25 15.82
CA LEU A 200 -5.28 -33.36 15.88
C LEU A 200 -4.77 -33.45 17.31
N HIS A 201 -5.36 -32.71 18.24
CA HIS A 201 -5.02 -32.74 19.65
C HIS A 201 -5.33 -34.09 20.30
N ASN A 202 -6.52 -34.66 20.02
CA ASN A 202 -6.97 -35.92 20.63
C ASN A 202 -6.35 -37.18 19.99
N GLY A 203 -5.96 -37.11 18.71
CA GLY A 203 -5.47 -38.27 17.95
C GLY A 203 -4.04 -38.70 18.28
N ILE A 204 -3.29 -37.89 19.03
CA ILE A 204 -1.89 -38.16 19.36
C ILE A 204 -1.88 -38.63 20.81
N GLN A 205 -1.62 -39.93 21.02
CA GLN A 205 -1.27 -40.46 22.35
C GLN A 205 -0.23 -39.51 22.94
N GLN A 206 -0.58 -38.84 24.04
CA GLN A 206 0.22 -37.83 24.72
C GLN A 206 1.63 -38.39 24.96
N ALA A 207 2.55 -38.17 24.01
CA ALA A 207 3.95 -38.09 24.35
C ALA A 207 4.00 -36.93 25.35
N ASP A 208 4.26 -37.29 26.60
CA ASP A 208 4.04 -36.55 27.83
C ASP A 208 4.86 -35.25 27.85
N TRP A 209 4.52 -34.29 26.96
CA TRP A 209 5.03 -32.92 27.03
C TRP A 209 4.32 -32.24 28.19
N LYS A 210 4.71 -32.62 29.41
CA LYS A 210 4.33 -31.89 30.61
C LYS A 210 4.86 -30.48 30.46
N THR A 211 3.97 -29.50 30.62
CA THR A 211 4.28 -28.07 30.74
C THR A 211 5.35 -27.91 31.81
N GLY A 212 6.61 -27.87 31.36
CA GLY A 212 7.78 -27.86 32.22
C GLY A 212 8.27 -26.43 32.43
N LYS A 213 9.16 -26.25 33.42
CA LYS A 213 9.92 -25.01 33.63
C LYS A 213 10.59 -24.49 32.33
N ASN A 214 10.85 -25.38 31.39
CA ASN A 214 11.44 -25.08 30.09
C ASN A 214 10.56 -24.17 29.22
N ASP A 215 9.23 -24.29 29.26
CA ASP A 215 8.34 -23.49 28.39
C ASP A 215 8.43 -22.00 28.75
N ILE A 216 8.51 -21.66 30.05
CA ILE A 216 8.68 -20.28 30.53
C ILE A 216 10.05 -19.73 30.11
N CYS A 217 11.12 -20.53 30.22
CA CYS A 217 12.45 -20.12 29.79
C CYS A 217 12.51 -19.88 28.27
N ILE A 218 11.86 -20.74 27.48
CA ILE A 218 11.78 -20.57 26.01
C ILE A 218 10.98 -19.31 25.67
N PHE A 219 9.83 -19.09 26.33
CA PHE A 219 9.04 -17.88 26.15
C PHE A 219 9.83 -16.61 26.47
N ALA A 220 10.50 -16.55 27.63
CA ALA A 220 11.34 -15.42 28.01
C ALA A 220 12.51 -15.22 27.02
N GLY A 221 13.12 -16.31 26.56
CA GLY A 221 14.17 -16.26 25.54
C GLY A 221 13.69 -15.68 24.21
N LEU A 222 12.48 -16.04 23.76
CA LEU A 222 11.88 -15.50 22.55
C LEU A 222 11.48 -14.01 22.70
N VAL A 223 11.02 -13.58 23.87
CA VAL A 223 10.80 -12.14 24.15
C VAL A 223 12.11 -11.38 24.00
N ILE A 224 13.17 -11.83 24.67
CA ILE A 224 14.50 -11.20 24.59
C ILE A 224 14.98 -11.18 23.15
N PHE A 225 14.83 -12.29 22.42
CA PHE A 225 15.20 -12.40 21.02
C PHE A 225 14.51 -11.33 20.17
N THR A 226 13.18 -11.23 20.25
CA THR A 226 12.42 -10.26 19.44
C THR A 226 12.78 -8.83 19.81
N ILE A 227 13.07 -8.53 21.08
CA ILE A 227 13.58 -7.22 21.50
C ILE A 227 14.96 -6.95 20.91
N CYS A 228 15.90 -7.91 20.95
CA CYS A 228 17.23 -7.79 20.36
C CYS A 228 17.16 -7.59 18.84
N PHE A 229 16.22 -8.25 18.17
CA PHE A 229 16.01 -8.07 16.73
C PHE A 229 15.53 -6.64 16.42
N ILE A 230 14.50 -6.11 17.11
CA ILE A 230 14.04 -4.72 16.90
C ILE A 230 15.15 -3.72 17.26
N PHE A 231 15.92 -3.98 18.32
CA PHE A 231 17.04 -3.12 18.73
C PHE A 231 18.06 -2.94 17.59
N GLU A 232 18.37 -4.02 16.87
CA GLU A 232 19.29 -3.97 15.75
C GLU A 232 18.70 -3.26 14.53
N GLN A 233 17.44 -3.50 14.19
CA GLN A 233 16.79 -2.78 13.09
C GLN A 233 16.90 -1.26 13.30
N LYS A 234 16.78 -0.79 14.55
CA LYS A 234 17.03 0.62 14.88
C LYS A 234 18.48 1.08 14.72
N ILE A 235 19.46 0.23 15.07
CA ILE A 235 20.87 0.53 14.81
C ILE A 235 21.10 0.71 13.31
N ALA A 236 20.40 -0.08 12.49
CA ALA A 236 20.42 0.02 11.03
C ALA A 236 19.55 1.16 10.46
N HIS A 237 18.96 2.01 11.32
CA HIS A 237 18.02 3.06 10.92
C HIS A 237 16.80 2.56 10.13
N ILE A 238 16.43 1.29 10.32
CA ILE A 238 15.24 0.68 9.74
C ILE A 238 14.08 0.93 10.70
N THR A 239 13.04 1.61 10.22
CA THR A 239 11.80 1.80 10.96
C THR A 239 11.12 0.45 11.14
N VAL A 240 10.77 0.13 12.39
CA VAL A 240 10.03 -1.09 12.72
C VAL A 240 8.62 -0.67 13.10
N THR A 241 7.70 -0.73 12.15
CA THR A 241 6.30 -0.44 12.42
C THR A 241 5.40 -1.54 11.91
N ALA A 242 4.19 -1.66 12.46
CA ALA A 242 3.19 -2.58 11.92
C ALA A 242 2.56 -2.05 10.62
N ASN A 243 2.86 -0.81 10.23
CA ASN A 243 2.25 -0.13 9.09
C ASN A 243 3.14 -0.27 7.85
N TYR A 244 2.52 -0.63 6.74
CA TYR A 244 3.14 -0.56 5.44
C TYR A 244 3.50 0.91 5.09
N PRO A 245 4.59 1.17 4.33
CA PRO A 245 5.58 0.23 3.78
C PRO A 245 6.68 -0.21 4.75
N ASP A 246 6.69 0.36 5.96
CA ASP A 246 7.74 0.19 6.96
C ASP A 246 7.57 -1.06 7.83
N ASP A 247 6.82 -2.06 7.33
CA ASP A 247 6.50 -3.30 8.03
C ASP A 247 7.49 -4.43 7.80
N LEU A 248 8.53 -4.21 6.98
CA LEU A 248 9.54 -5.20 6.59
C LEU A 248 10.21 -5.86 7.81
N GLY A 249 10.62 -5.08 8.81
CA GLY A 249 11.24 -5.61 10.03
C GLY A 249 10.28 -6.52 10.81
N ILE A 250 9.03 -6.09 10.98
CA ILE A 250 8.02 -6.88 11.68
C ILE A 250 7.68 -8.16 10.91
N LEU A 251 7.69 -8.10 9.59
CA LEU A 251 7.43 -9.25 8.72
C LEU A 251 8.44 -10.39 8.96
N VAL A 252 9.72 -10.07 9.10
CA VAL A 252 10.77 -11.05 9.47
C VAL A 252 10.53 -11.61 10.88
N SER A 253 10.15 -10.74 11.83
CA SER A 253 9.82 -11.15 13.20
C SER A 253 8.54 -11.98 13.31
N GLY A 254 7.69 -11.99 12.27
CA GLY A 254 6.36 -12.61 12.29
C GLY A 254 6.40 -14.11 12.61
N PHE A 255 7.46 -14.82 12.20
CA PHE A 255 7.68 -16.21 12.61
C PHE A 255 7.87 -16.35 14.13
N LEU A 256 8.73 -15.52 14.72
CA LEU A 256 9.02 -15.56 16.16
C LEU A 256 7.82 -15.10 16.98
N LEU A 257 7.13 -14.06 16.54
CA LEU A 257 5.91 -13.57 17.19
C LEU A 257 4.78 -14.61 17.13
N SER A 258 4.71 -15.41 16.05
CA SER A 258 3.77 -16.54 15.97
C SER A 258 4.08 -17.61 17.02
N ILE A 259 5.36 -17.98 17.18
CA ILE A 259 5.80 -18.94 18.22
C ILE A 259 5.55 -18.38 19.62
N LEU A 260 5.93 -17.12 19.84
CA LEU A 260 5.74 -16.42 21.11
C LEU A 260 4.26 -16.42 21.51
N THR A 261 3.37 -16.15 20.56
CA THR A 261 1.92 -16.13 20.80
C THR A 261 1.40 -17.51 21.16
N ILE A 262 1.93 -18.56 20.52
CA ILE A 262 1.54 -19.94 20.82
C ILE A 262 1.99 -20.39 22.20
N LEU A 263 3.23 -20.09 22.57
CA LEU A 263 3.73 -20.37 23.91
C LEU A 263 2.99 -19.54 24.95
N GLY A 264 2.65 -18.27 24.65
CA GLY A 264 1.82 -17.44 25.50
C GLY A 264 0.45 -18.07 25.75
N ILE A 265 -0.24 -18.52 24.71
CA ILE A 265 -1.54 -19.21 24.86
C ILE A 265 -1.39 -20.50 25.66
N LYS A 266 -0.33 -21.28 25.39
CA LYS A 266 -0.05 -22.53 26.10
C LYS A 266 0.19 -22.32 27.60
N ILE A 267 0.95 -21.28 27.97
CA ILE A 267 1.31 -20.96 29.36
C ILE A 267 0.12 -20.35 30.11
N LEU A 268 -0.64 -19.46 29.46
CA LEU A 268 -1.68 -18.67 30.12
C LEU A 268 -3.07 -19.34 30.15
N PHE A 269 -3.35 -20.31 29.26
CA PHE A 269 -4.69 -20.89 29.13
C PHE A 269 -4.69 -22.41 29.28
N LEU A 270 -5.80 -22.92 29.85
CA LEU A 270 -6.04 -24.36 30.02
C LEU A 270 -6.11 -25.09 28.67
N GLU A 271 -5.56 -26.30 28.61
CA GLU A 271 -5.43 -27.12 27.39
C GLU A 271 -6.74 -27.26 26.62
N LYS A 272 -7.87 -27.46 27.32
CA LYS A 272 -9.21 -27.58 26.71
C LYS A 272 -9.67 -26.35 25.90
N TYR A 273 -9.10 -25.17 26.15
CA TYR A 273 -9.47 -23.93 25.45
C TYR A 273 -8.45 -23.52 24.39
N GLN A 274 -7.26 -24.11 24.35
CA GLN A 274 -6.18 -23.70 23.45
C GLN A 274 -6.55 -23.87 21.97
N ALA A 275 -7.21 -24.98 21.61
CA ALA A 275 -7.65 -25.20 20.23
C ALA A 275 -8.64 -24.13 19.74
N ILE A 276 -9.56 -23.69 20.62
CA ILE A 276 -10.52 -22.61 20.32
C ILE A 276 -9.76 -21.29 20.13
N LEU A 277 -8.86 -20.95 21.05
CA LEU A 277 -8.09 -19.70 21.00
C LEU A 277 -7.19 -19.64 19.77
N PHE A 278 -6.48 -20.72 19.43
CA PHE A 278 -5.68 -20.79 18.21
C PHE A 278 -6.54 -20.64 16.96
N SER A 279 -7.68 -21.32 16.91
CA SER A 279 -8.58 -21.24 15.75
C SER A 279 -9.12 -19.83 15.55
N LEU A 280 -9.57 -19.20 16.63
CA LEU A 280 -10.04 -17.82 16.61
C LEU A 280 -8.94 -16.87 16.13
N LEU A 281 -7.74 -17.00 16.68
CA LEU A 281 -6.62 -16.14 16.35
C LEU A 281 -6.18 -16.29 14.89
N ILE A 282 -6.04 -17.53 14.40
CA ILE A 282 -5.67 -17.83 13.01
C ILE A 282 -6.74 -17.28 12.06
N VAL A 283 -8.02 -17.50 12.35
CA VAL A 283 -9.12 -17.04 11.49
C VAL A 283 -9.24 -15.52 11.48
N LEU A 284 -9.14 -14.85 12.63
CA LEU A 284 -9.12 -13.39 12.68
C LEU A 284 -7.90 -12.82 11.93
N SER A 285 -6.73 -13.43 12.08
CA SER A 285 -5.51 -12.99 11.37
C SER A 285 -5.65 -13.16 9.87
N ALA A 286 -6.22 -14.28 9.41
CA ALA A 286 -6.55 -14.51 8.00
C ALA A 286 -7.56 -13.47 7.48
N GLY A 287 -8.58 -13.14 8.28
CA GLY A 287 -9.55 -12.10 7.97
C GLY A 287 -8.91 -10.71 7.84
N ALA A 288 -8.00 -10.34 8.74
CA ALA A 288 -7.26 -9.08 8.67
C ALA A 288 -6.39 -9.01 7.39
N ARG A 289 -5.73 -10.11 7.01
CA ARG A 289 -4.99 -10.18 5.73
C ARG A 289 -5.91 -10.02 4.53
N PHE A 290 -7.11 -10.63 4.55
CA PHE A 290 -8.10 -10.45 3.50
C PHE A 290 -8.53 -8.97 3.36
N GLN A 291 -8.79 -8.29 4.49
CA GLN A 291 -9.12 -6.86 4.48
C GLN A 291 -7.98 -5.99 3.92
N ILE A 292 -6.73 -6.30 4.27
CA ILE A 292 -5.57 -5.58 3.72
C ILE A 292 -5.48 -5.83 2.20
N SER A 293 -5.61 -7.08 1.76
CA SER A 293 -5.60 -7.42 0.33
C SER A 293 -6.71 -6.71 -0.44
N GLN A 294 -7.91 -6.59 0.15
CA GLN A 294 -9.02 -5.87 -0.48
C GLN A 294 -8.75 -4.37 -0.58
N ARG A 295 -8.19 -3.75 0.48
CA ARG A 295 -7.81 -2.33 0.44
C ARG A 295 -6.72 -2.07 -0.60
N PHE A 296 -5.72 -2.93 -0.67
CA PHE A 296 -4.68 -2.86 -1.70
C PHE A 296 -5.28 -2.98 -3.11
N ALA A 297 -6.18 -3.94 -3.35
CA ALA A 297 -6.84 -4.10 -4.65
C ALA A 297 -7.66 -2.85 -5.02
N ASN A 298 -8.39 -2.29 -4.06
CA ASN A 298 -9.16 -1.06 -4.25
C ASN A 298 -8.24 0.14 -4.54
N GLU A 299 -7.12 0.27 -3.84
CA GLU A 299 -6.13 1.32 -4.07
C GLU A 299 -5.45 1.17 -5.43
N SER A 300 -5.02 -0.03 -5.80
CA SER A 300 -4.45 -0.32 -7.12
C SER A 300 -5.43 0.10 -8.23
N ALA A 301 -6.73 -0.21 -8.07
CA ALA A 301 -7.75 0.24 -9.01
C ALA A 301 -7.90 1.76 -9.06
N LYS A 302 -7.74 2.47 -7.93
CA LYS A 302 -7.71 3.95 -7.90
C LYS A 302 -6.49 4.52 -8.60
N VAL A 303 -5.31 3.95 -8.38
CA VAL A 303 -4.06 4.35 -9.08
C VAL A 303 -4.20 4.12 -10.58
N ASP A 304 -4.66 2.95 -10.99
CA ASP A 304 -4.88 2.62 -12.40
C ASP A 304 -5.92 3.55 -13.02
N SER A 305 -7.00 3.87 -12.31
CA SER A 305 -8.00 4.85 -12.75
C SER A 305 -7.43 6.26 -12.88
N PHE A 306 -6.68 6.73 -11.89
CA PHE A 306 -6.00 8.03 -11.91
C PHE A 306 -5.06 8.15 -13.11
N LEU A 307 -4.15 7.17 -13.27
CA LEU A 307 -3.19 7.15 -14.38
C LEU A 307 -3.88 7.03 -15.74
N SER A 308 -4.90 6.17 -15.85
CA SER A 308 -5.66 6.01 -17.09
C SER A 308 -6.37 7.31 -17.47
N GLN A 309 -7.02 7.99 -16.53
CA GLN A 309 -7.69 9.26 -16.80
C GLN A 309 -6.70 10.37 -17.19
N LEU A 310 -5.54 10.42 -16.54
CA LEU A 310 -4.47 11.33 -16.92
C LEU A 310 -3.94 11.04 -18.34
N GLN A 311 -3.79 9.76 -18.68
CA GLN A 311 -3.37 9.32 -20.02
C GLN A 311 -4.37 9.64 -21.14
N VAL A 312 -5.68 9.72 -20.84
CA VAL A 312 -6.68 10.16 -21.83
C VAL A 312 -6.46 11.62 -22.21
N ARG A 313 -6.11 12.46 -21.22
CA ARG A 313 -5.87 13.89 -21.41
C ARG A 313 -4.61 14.16 -22.23
N GLY A 314 -3.57 13.37 -22.01
CA GLY A 314 -2.34 13.40 -22.79
C GLY A 314 -1.42 12.27 -22.36
N ASN A 315 -0.40 11.98 -23.14
CA ASN A 315 0.48 10.82 -22.96
C ASN A 315 1.95 11.23 -22.71
N ALA A 316 2.22 12.52 -22.65
CA ALA A 316 3.51 13.08 -22.29
C ALA A 316 3.37 14.22 -21.29
N LEU A 317 4.39 14.44 -20.48
CA LEU A 317 4.50 15.58 -19.55
C LEU A 317 5.79 16.34 -19.85
N GLU A 318 5.73 17.66 -19.76
CA GLU A 318 6.91 18.50 -19.89
C GLU A 318 7.90 18.25 -18.72
N GLU A 319 9.20 18.31 -19.00
CA GLU A 319 10.23 18.03 -17.98
C GLU A 319 10.19 19.03 -16.83
N GLY A 320 10.31 18.54 -15.59
CA GLY A 320 10.22 19.36 -14.38
C GLY A 320 8.79 19.66 -13.93
N THR A 321 7.78 19.05 -14.55
CA THR A 321 6.38 19.21 -14.14
C THR A 321 6.16 18.66 -12.73
N SER A 322 5.62 19.51 -11.86
CA SER A 322 5.15 19.17 -10.52
C SER A 322 3.64 18.97 -10.55
N ILE A 323 3.19 17.73 -10.43
CA ILE A 323 1.77 17.39 -10.33
C ILE A 323 1.33 17.59 -8.88
N VAL A 324 0.38 18.48 -8.66
CA VAL A 324 -0.14 18.79 -7.34
C VAL A 324 -1.52 18.19 -7.17
N VAL A 325 -1.70 17.38 -6.13
CA VAL A 325 -2.97 16.73 -5.78
C VAL A 325 -3.37 17.08 -4.35
N GLU A 326 -4.65 17.06 -4.02
CA GLU A 326 -5.11 17.38 -2.65
C GLU A 326 -4.46 16.46 -1.61
N GLN A 327 -4.68 15.17 -1.81
CA GLN A 327 -4.12 14.09 -1.04
C GLN A 327 -4.02 12.89 -1.97
N LEU A 328 -2.87 12.22 -1.98
CA LEU A 328 -2.76 10.92 -2.63
C LEU A 328 -3.57 9.93 -1.80
N PRO A 329 -4.64 9.30 -2.33
CA PRO A 329 -5.48 8.36 -1.57
C PRO A 329 -4.80 6.99 -1.47
N LEU A 330 -3.53 6.98 -1.06
CA LEU A 330 -2.63 5.85 -1.18
C LEU A 330 -2.08 5.48 0.21
N ASP A 331 -2.59 4.39 0.75
CA ASP A 331 -2.09 3.77 1.97
C ASP A 331 -0.94 2.80 1.65
N PHE A 332 -0.93 2.22 0.44
CA PHE A 332 -0.02 1.15 0.03
C PHE A 332 0.94 1.53 -1.10
N THR A 333 0.88 2.76 -1.59
CA THR A 333 1.73 3.19 -2.70
C THR A 333 2.52 4.44 -2.32
N SER A 334 3.84 4.30 -2.29
CA SER A 334 4.74 5.41 -1.96
C SER A 334 4.72 6.49 -3.04
N ILE A 335 5.05 7.73 -2.68
CA ILE A 335 5.23 8.84 -3.64
C ILE A 335 6.26 8.45 -4.72
N ARG A 336 7.36 7.77 -4.33
CA ARG A 336 8.37 7.28 -5.28
C ARG A 336 7.77 6.29 -6.28
N SER A 337 6.92 5.38 -5.81
CA SER A 337 6.24 4.39 -6.66
C SER A 337 5.29 5.06 -7.64
N ILE A 338 4.47 6.03 -7.21
CA ILE A 338 3.60 6.76 -8.15
C ILE A 338 4.40 7.62 -9.11
N ASN A 339 5.45 8.33 -8.67
CA ASN A 339 6.31 9.09 -9.57
C ASN A 339 6.91 8.18 -10.65
N ALA A 340 7.35 6.98 -10.28
CA ALA A 340 7.84 6.00 -11.24
C ALA A 340 6.75 5.55 -12.22
N LEU A 341 5.54 5.25 -11.71
CA LEU A 341 4.40 4.88 -12.56
C LEU A 341 3.97 6.00 -13.50
N VAL A 342 3.93 7.26 -13.03
CA VAL A 342 3.64 8.42 -13.88
C VAL A 342 4.72 8.58 -14.95
N LYS A 343 6.00 8.48 -14.60
CA LYS A 343 7.10 8.54 -15.59
C LYS A 343 6.96 7.46 -16.67
N GLU A 344 6.71 6.22 -16.27
CA GLU A 344 6.50 5.08 -17.17
C GLU A 344 5.27 5.30 -18.07
N LYS A 345 4.14 5.71 -17.49
CA LYS A 345 2.86 5.84 -18.20
C LYS A 345 2.76 7.09 -19.06
N MET A 346 3.46 8.15 -18.71
CA MET A 346 3.41 9.46 -19.38
C MET A 346 4.66 9.72 -20.23
N ASN A 347 5.34 8.68 -20.73
CA ASN A 347 6.51 8.76 -21.62
C ASN A 347 7.52 9.85 -21.22
N VAL A 348 7.77 10.01 -19.92
CA VAL A 348 8.71 11.01 -19.44
C VAL A 348 10.12 10.51 -19.78
N PRO A 349 10.97 11.31 -20.46
CA PRO A 349 12.32 10.87 -20.84
C PRO A 349 13.11 10.31 -19.65
N GLU A 350 13.85 9.23 -19.87
CA GLU A 350 14.77 8.68 -18.87
C GLU A 350 15.90 9.68 -18.59
N GLY A 351 16.02 10.19 -17.36
CA GLY A 351 17.06 11.14 -16.95
C GLY A 351 16.72 11.93 -15.68
N ASP A 352 17.46 13.03 -15.45
CA ASP A 352 17.20 13.99 -14.36
C ASP A 352 15.90 14.78 -14.53
N ALA A 353 15.19 14.59 -15.65
CA ALA A 353 13.84 15.05 -15.88
C ALA A 353 12.90 14.47 -14.81
N SER A 354 12.66 15.26 -13.76
CA SER A 354 11.83 14.86 -12.63
C SER A 354 10.41 15.36 -12.84
N VAL A 355 9.49 14.43 -13.12
CA VAL A 355 8.08 14.64 -12.79
C VAL A 355 7.88 14.27 -11.33
N ASN A 356 7.33 15.21 -10.57
CA ASN A 356 7.19 15.10 -9.12
C ASN A 356 5.72 15.24 -8.75
N ILE A 357 5.19 14.29 -7.97
CA ILE A 357 3.85 14.39 -7.42
C ILE A 357 3.93 14.87 -5.98
N ILE A 358 3.14 15.89 -5.66
CA ILE A 358 3.21 16.60 -4.39
C ILE A 358 1.81 16.79 -3.84
N SER A 359 1.66 16.56 -2.54
CA SER A 359 0.43 16.86 -1.82
C SER A 359 0.29 18.37 -1.63
N ALA A 360 -0.87 18.94 -1.94
CA ALA A 360 -1.18 20.35 -1.69
C ALA A 360 -1.19 20.70 -0.20
N ASN A 361 -1.27 19.70 0.67
CA ASN A 361 -1.19 19.83 2.12
C ASN A 361 0.24 19.81 2.68
N GLU A 362 1.26 19.60 1.84
CA GLU A 362 2.66 19.57 2.28
C GLU A 362 3.12 20.95 2.80
N PRO A 363 3.51 21.10 4.08
CA PRO A 363 3.81 22.41 4.66
C PRO A 363 4.92 23.18 3.93
N GLY A 364 6.00 22.50 3.54
CA GLY A 364 7.10 23.12 2.80
C GLY A 364 6.67 23.60 1.41
N PHE A 365 5.68 22.94 0.80
CA PHE A 365 5.09 23.35 -0.47
C PHE A 365 4.16 24.56 -0.31
N GLN A 366 3.32 24.58 0.73
CA GLN A 366 2.48 25.75 1.02
C GLN A 366 3.29 27.01 1.31
N GLU A 367 4.37 26.89 2.09
CA GLU A 367 5.32 27.99 2.33
C GLU A 367 5.92 28.50 1.01
N PHE A 368 6.31 27.59 0.12
CA PHE A 368 6.84 27.94 -1.20
C PHE A 368 5.82 28.69 -2.07
N LEU A 369 4.55 28.27 -2.07
CA LEU A 369 3.50 28.96 -2.83
C LEU A 369 3.24 30.38 -2.30
N ALA A 370 3.38 30.59 -0.99
CA ALA A 370 3.22 31.89 -0.34
C ALA A 370 4.40 32.85 -0.61
N ASP A 371 5.62 32.33 -0.81
CA ASP A 371 6.81 33.14 -1.08
C ASP A 371 6.79 33.74 -2.50
N SER A 372 6.34 34.99 -2.65
CA SER A 372 6.31 35.67 -3.95
C SER A 372 7.69 35.94 -4.57
N GLY A 373 8.78 35.84 -3.79
CA GLY A 373 10.14 36.17 -4.22
C GLY A 373 10.87 35.03 -4.95
N LYS A 374 10.33 33.81 -4.94
CA LYS A 374 10.96 32.63 -5.55
C LYS A 374 10.01 31.89 -6.48
N ASN A 375 10.51 31.58 -7.68
CA ASN A 375 9.82 30.78 -8.67
C ASN A 375 10.19 29.30 -8.61
N SER A 376 11.35 28.94 -8.03
CA SER A 376 11.80 27.55 -7.90
C SER A 376 12.41 27.28 -6.52
N ARG A 377 12.29 26.04 -6.04
CA ARG A 377 12.87 25.55 -4.78
C ARG A 377 13.11 24.04 -4.86
N VAL A 378 14.06 23.52 -4.09
CA VAL A 378 14.14 22.09 -3.81
C VAL A 378 13.41 21.84 -2.49
N LEU A 379 12.34 21.06 -2.52
CA LEU A 379 11.66 20.59 -1.33
C LEU A 379 12.20 19.23 -0.94
N ARG A 380 12.53 19.08 0.33
CA ARG A 380 12.86 17.77 0.89
C ARG A 380 11.60 17.19 1.53
N ILE A 381 10.99 16.22 0.86
CA ILE A 381 9.86 15.45 1.39
C ILE A 381 10.40 14.06 1.72
N ASP A 382 10.37 13.71 3.00
CA ASP A 382 11.02 12.51 3.55
C ASP A 382 12.52 12.46 3.17
N ASN A 383 12.91 11.46 2.37
CA ASN A 383 14.26 11.24 1.85
C ASN A 383 14.36 11.55 0.34
N LEU A 384 13.44 12.36 -0.18
CA LEU A 384 13.39 12.76 -1.58
C LEU A 384 13.56 14.28 -1.71
N ASP A 385 14.54 14.69 -2.49
CA ASP A 385 14.71 16.06 -2.91
C ASP A 385 13.94 16.28 -4.22
N LEU A 386 12.90 17.11 -4.17
CA LEU A 386 12.02 17.41 -5.29
C LEU A 386 12.26 18.84 -5.76
N ALA A 387 12.79 18.99 -6.98
CA ALA A 387 12.87 20.29 -7.63
C ALA A 387 11.47 20.72 -8.09
N ILE A 388 11.03 21.89 -7.65
CA ILE A 388 9.72 22.45 -7.99
C ILE A 388 9.86 23.85 -8.58
N ASP A 389 8.98 24.18 -9.53
CA ASP A 389 8.90 25.46 -10.21
C ASP A 389 7.44 25.88 -10.36
N LYS A 390 7.09 27.10 -9.97
CA LYS A 390 5.73 27.66 -10.05
C LYS A 390 5.18 27.75 -11.46
N THR A 391 6.05 27.83 -12.46
CA THR A 391 5.68 27.85 -13.89
C THR A 391 5.37 26.45 -14.43
N LYS A 392 5.77 25.40 -13.69
CA LYS A 392 5.64 23.99 -14.07
C LYS A 392 4.73 23.22 -13.11
N ILE A 393 3.71 23.88 -12.54
CA ILE A 393 2.73 23.21 -11.68
C ILE A 393 1.55 22.74 -12.51
N LEU A 394 1.20 21.46 -12.41
CA LEU A 394 -0.05 20.91 -12.93
C LEU A 394 -0.94 20.53 -11.74
N THR A 395 -1.99 21.30 -11.47
CA THR A 395 -2.90 20.99 -10.36
C THR A 395 -4.01 20.05 -10.83
N ILE A 396 -4.17 18.95 -10.10
CA ILE A 396 -5.16 17.91 -10.37
C ILE A 396 -6.04 17.70 -9.14
N TRP A 397 -7.34 17.60 -9.36
CA TRP A 397 -8.31 17.23 -8.33
C TRP A 397 -9.11 16.02 -8.79
N GLN A 398 -9.30 15.03 -7.93
CA GLN A 398 -10.17 13.89 -8.21
C GLN A 398 -11.07 13.65 -7.00
N PRO A 399 -12.39 13.94 -7.08
CA PRO A 399 -13.32 13.62 -6.01
C PRO A 399 -13.47 12.11 -5.84
N GLU A 400 -13.85 11.64 -4.64
CA GLU A 400 -13.90 10.21 -4.30
C GLU A 400 -14.71 9.34 -5.28
N ASN A 401 -15.78 9.91 -5.86
CA ASN A 401 -16.72 9.23 -6.76
C ASN A 401 -16.91 9.94 -8.10
N GLY A 402 -15.91 10.70 -8.57
CA GLY A 402 -15.99 11.41 -9.84
C GLY A 402 -14.70 11.34 -10.66
N CYS A 403 -14.69 12.13 -11.73
CA CYS A 403 -13.61 12.11 -12.70
C CYS A 403 -12.44 13.03 -12.30
N LEU A 404 -11.27 12.79 -12.88
CA LEU A 404 -10.08 13.60 -12.69
C LEU A 404 -10.26 14.96 -13.36
N HIS A 405 -10.09 16.05 -12.62
CA HIS A 405 -10.16 17.42 -13.11
C HIS A 405 -8.76 18.03 -13.17
N LEU A 406 -8.40 18.60 -14.32
CA LEU A 406 -7.24 19.50 -14.43
C LEU A 406 -7.72 20.90 -14.05
N ILE A 407 -7.12 21.49 -13.02
CA ILE A 407 -7.53 22.80 -12.52
C ILE A 407 -6.92 23.87 -13.42
N GLU A 408 -7.76 24.70 -14.03
CA GLU A 408 -7.31 25.87 -14.79
C GLU A 408 -7.29 27.12 -13.88
N PRO A 409 -6.37 28.08 -14.10
CA PRO A 409 -6.30 29.31 -13.29
C PRO A 409 -7.60 30.10 -13.20
N ASP A 410 -8.42 30.06 -14.26
CA ASP A 410 -9.64 30.86 -14.37
C ASP A 410 -10.93 30.06 -14.12
N THR A 411 -10.82 28.73 -13.99
CA THR A 411 -11.98 27.85 -13.78
C THR A 411 -12.36 27.81 -12.30
N ASP A 412 -13.58 28.25 -11.98
CA ASP A 412 -14.13 28.11 -10.63
C ASP A 412 -14.75 26.73 -10.49
N ILE A 413 -14.12 25.90 -9.66
CA ILE A 413 -14.64 24.58 -9.32
C ILE A 413 -15.33 24.68 -7.98
N VAL A 414 -16.61 24.34 -7.97
CA VAL A 414 -17.41 24.25 -6.77
C VAL A 414 -16.81 23.17 -5.87
N ASN A 415 -16.70 23.45 -4.57
CA ASN A 415 -16.15 22.51 -3.58
C ASN A 415 -14.65 22.16 -3.77
N LEU A 416 -13.89 22.98 -4.51
CA LEU A 416 -12.43 22.80 -4.58
C LEU A 416 -11.81 22.89 -3.16
N PRO A 417 -11.02 21.89 -2.74
CA PRO A 417 -10.33 21.92 -1.46
C PRO A 417 -9.48 23.17 -1.29
N LYS A 418 -9.49 23.76 -0.09
CA LYS A 418 -8.73 24.98 0.22
C LYS A 418 -7.23 24.86 -0.06
N SER A 419 -6.66 23.67 0.12
CA SER A 419 -5.26 23.39 -0.17
C SER A 419 -4.93 23.51 -1.66
N LEU A 420 -5.83 23.04 -2.54
CA LEU A 420 -5.70 23.19 -4.00
C LEU A 420 -6.07 24.58 -4.50
N ALA A 421 -6.94 25.31 -3.80
CA ALA A 421 -7.28 26.68 -4.19
C ALA A 421 -6.05 27.61 -4.24
N LEU A 422 -5.02 27.36 -3.41
CA LEU A 422 -3.76 28.11 -3.42
C LEU A 422 -2.90 27.83 -4.66
N THR A 423 -3.05 26.66 -5.28
CA THR A 423 -2.24 26.22 -6.42
C THR A 423 -2.89 26.59 -7.75
N LYS A 424 -4.21 26.84 -7.75
CA LYS A 424 -5.00 27.20 -8.94
C LYS A 424 -4.32 28.26 -9.82
N LYS A 425 -3.85 29.36 -9.24
CA LYS A 425 -3.18 30.46 -9.98
C LYS A 425 -1.85 30.09 -10.65
N PHE A 426 -1.24 28.97 -10.25
CA PHE A 426 0.02 28.47 -10.80
C PHE A 426 -0.19 27.26 -11.71
N SER A 427 -1.42 26.71 -11.77
CA SER A 427 -1.71 25.52 -12.54
C SER A 427 -1.63 25.80 -14.04
N ASN A 428 -0.87 24.99 -14.77
CA ASN A 428 -0.74 25.07 -16.21
C ASN A 428 -1.09 23.73 -16.87
N PRO A 429 -2.33 23.56 -17.36
CA PRO A 429 -2.74 22.34 -18.07
C PRO A 429 -1.93 22.04 -19.34
N SER A 430 -1.28 23.05 -19.94
CA SER A 430 -0.48 22.92 -21.16
C SER A 430 0.80 22.10 -20.97
N LEU A 431 1.19 21.82 -19.71
CA LEU A 431 2.31 20.94 -19.37
C LEU A 431 2.04 19.48 -19.77
N LEU A 432 0.77 19.14 -19.98
CA LEU A 432 0.33 17.84 -20.46
C LEU A 432 0.27 17.85 -21.99
N ILE A 433 1.10 17.03 -22.62
CA ILE A 433 1.29 17.01 -24.07
C ILE A 433 0.40 15.88 -24.65
N PRO A 434 -0.58 16.19 -25.52
CA PRO A 434 -1.50 15.19 -26.08
C PRO A 434 -0.90 14.29 -27.17
N ASP A 435 0.34 14.54 -27.58
CA ASP A 435 0.93 14.00 -28.80
C ASP A 435 1.59 12.62 -28.59
N GLN A 436 1.35 11.71 -29.55
CA GLN A 436 1.95 10.35 -29.70
C GLN A 436 1.18 9.11 -29.20
N MET A 437 -0.15 9.09 -29.15
CA MET A 437 -0.88 7.81 -29.10
C MET A 437 -1.86 7.65 -30.26
N SER A 438 -1.86 6.48 -30.89
CA SER A 438 -2.93 6.13 -31.82
C SER A 438 -4.25 5.94 -31.06
N ASP A 439 -5.34 6.44 -31.64
CA ASP A 439 -6.69 6.34 -31.08
C ASP A 439 -7.06 4.89 -30.70
N VAL A 440 -6.54 3.90 -31.44
CA VAL A 440 -6.75 2.47 -31.19
C VAL A 440 -6.07 1.99 -29.90
N LYS A 441 -4.83 2.42 -29.62
CA LYS A 441 -4.10 2.05 -28.40
C LYS A 441 -4.73 2.73 -27.18
N GLN A 442 -5.20 3.95 -27.36
CA GLN A 442 -6.00 4.67 -26.36
C GLN A 442 -7.27 3.86 -26.06
N HIS A 443 -8.13 3.64 -27.05
CA HIS A 443 -9.44 3.00 -26.84
C HIS A 443 -9.36 1.61 -26.19
N ASN A 444 -8.40 0.78 -26.61
CA ASN A 444 -8.25 -0.58 -26.08
C ASN A 444 -7.68 -0.62 -24.65
N THR A 445 -6.80 0.32 -24.28
CA THR A 445 -6.28 0.41 -22.91
C THR A 445 -7.37 0.94 -21.97
N PHE A 446 -8.20 1.89 -22.43
CA PHE A 446 -9.18 2.58 -21.60
C PHE A 446 -10.46 1.80 -21.32
N ARG A 447 -10.97 1.01 -22.29
CA ARG A 447 -12.18 0.17 -22.07
C ARG A 447 -12.01 -0.89 -20.98
N ALA A 448 -10.76 -1.26 -20.64
CA ALA A 448 -10.48 -2.28 -19.64
C ALA A 448 -10.29 -1.71 -18.22
N THR A 449 -9.96 -0.42 -18.06
CA THR A 449 -9.49 0.14 -16.77
C THR A 449 -10.32 1.30 -16.20
N ILE A 450 -11.03 2.09 -17.02
CA ILE A 450 -11.76 3.27 -16.52
C ILE A 450 -13.20 2.91 -16.11
N ASN A 451 -13.45 2.86 -14.80
CA ASN A 451 -14.79 2.76 -14.22
C ASN A 451 -15.03 3.98 -13.29
N PRO A 452 -16.07 4.81 -13.52
CA PRO A 452 -17.12 4.67 -14.54
C PRO A 452 -16.68 5.11 -15.94
N ALA A 453 -17.22 4.44 -16.97
CA ALA A 453 -16.93 4.74 -18.38
C ALA A 453 -17.28 6.19 -18.77
N GLY A 454 -18.16 6.88 -18.03
CA GLY A 454 -18.44 8.31 -18.22
C GLY A 454 -17.21 9.20 -18.11
N CYS A 455 -16.25 8.85 -17.24
CA CYS A 455 -15.02 9.65 -17.10
C CYS A 455 -14.18 9.66 -18.37
N TYR A 456 -14.21 8.61 -19.19
CA TYR A 456 -13.53 8.62 -20.47
C TYR A 456 -14.07 9.74 -21.39
N PHE A 457 -15.40 9.85 -21.51
CA PHE A 457 -16.05 10.88 -22.35
C PHE A 457 -15.78 12.28 -21.81
N TYR A 458 -15.75 12.45 -20.49
CA TYR A 458 -15.32 13.70 -19.87
C TYR A 458 -13.88 14.05 -20.25
N GLN A 459 -12.91 13.17 -19.96
CA GLN A 459 -11.49 13.44 -20.21
C GLN A 459 -11.20 13.70 -21.70
N MET A 460 -11.77 12.89 -22.59
CA MET A 460 -11.59 13.05 -24.03
C MET A 460 -12.30 14.31 -24.54
N GLY A 461 -13.51 14.58 -24.05
CA GLY A 461 -14.28 15.78 -24.41
C GLY A 461 -13.54 17.06 -24.06
N THR A 462 -12.97 17.14 -22.86
CA THR A 462 -12.14 18.28 -22.47
C THR A 462 -10.85 18.42 -23.27
N ARG A 463 -10.23 17.31 -23.70
CA ARG A 463 -9.06 17.35 -24.57
C ARG A 463 -9.44 17.93 -25.95
N LEU A 464 -10.50 17.41 -26.55
CA LEU A 464 -11.03 17.92 -27.82
C LEU A 464 -11.45 19.39 -27.71
N LEU A 465 -11.98 19.80 -26.56
CA LEU A 465 -12.29 21.19 -26.23
C LEU A 465 -11.05 22.09 -26.30
N GLN A 466 -9.92 21.66 -25.71
CA GLN A 466 -8.64 22.37 -25.76
C GLN A 466 -8.10 22.46 -27.20
N GLU A 467 -8.34 21.43 -28.02
CA GLU A 467 -8.02 21.40 -29.45
C GLU A 467 -9.03 22.18 -30.32
N LYS A 468 -10.08 22.79 -29.73
CA LYS A 468 -11.18 23.50 -30.40
C LYS A 468 -11.96 22.65 -31.41
N LYS A 469 -12.00 21.33 -31.20
CA LYS A 469 -12.72 20.36 -32.04
C LYS A 469 -14.16 20.17 -31.57
N TRP A 470 -14.97 21.22 -31.71
CA TRP A 470 -16.31 21.28 -31.12
C TRP A 470 -17.28 20.20 -31.65
N ASP A 471 -17.23 19.88 -32.96
CA ASP A 471 -18.08 18.81 -33.52
C ASP A 471 -17.73 17.44 -32.93
N ASP A 472 -16.43 17.15 -32.82
CA ASP A 472 -15.95 15.88 -32.25
C ASP A 472 -16.37 15.72 -30.78
N VAL A 473 -16.42 16.82 -30.00
CA VAL A 473 -16.96 16.81 -28.64
C VAL A 473 -18.44 16.41 -28.65
N ILE A 474 -19.23 16.97 -29.55
CA ILE A 474 -20.67 16.67 -29.63
C ILE A 474 -20.87 15.20 -30.02
N ASP A 475 -20.17 14.72 -31.04
CA ASP A 475 -20.25 13.34 -31.52
C ASP A 475 -19.83 12.34 -30.44
N LEU A 476 -18.78 12.66 -29.67
CA LEU A 476 -18.30 11.86 -28.56
C LEU A 476 -19.38 11.66 -27.48
N TYR A 477 -20.11 12.71 -27.10
CA TYR A 477 -21.17 12.59 -26.09
C TYR A 477 -22.46 11.98 -26.66
N GLN A 478 -22.68 12.05 -27.97
CA GLN A 478 -23.75 11.30 -28.61
C GLN A 478 -23.51 9.79 -28.50
N GLN A 479 -22.26 9.35 -28.67
CA GLN A 479 -21.87 7.95 -28.44
C GLN A 479 -22.01 7.51 -26.98
N GLU A 480 -21.78 8.42 -26.01
CA GLU A 480 -22.01 8.18 -24.57
C GLU A 480 -23.49 7.85 -24.30
N LYS A 481 -24.37 8.70 -24.83
CA LYS A 481 -25.83 8.53 -24.74
C LYS A 481 -26.29 7.22 -25.37
N ASP A 482 -25.77 6.87 -26.54
CA ASP A 482 -26.13 5.62 -27.24
C ASP A 482 -25.70 4.36 -26.47
N GLN A 483 -24.67 4.46 -25.62
CA GLN A 483 -24.20 3.37 -24.76
C GLN A 483 -24.94 3.27 -23.43
N ASN A 484 -25.96 4.11 -23.19
CA ASN A 484 -26.65 4.24 -21.89
C ASN A 484 -25.68 4.46 -20.71
N LEU A 485 -24.56 5.12 -20.98
CA LEU A 485 -23.69 5.61 -19.93
C LEU A 485 -24.32 6.89 -19.37
N SER A 486 -24.06 7.15 -18.10
CA SER A 486 -24.62 8.33 -17.43
C SER A 486 -23.50 9.09 -16.75
N ILE A 487 -23.15 10.22 -17.33
CA ILE A 487 -22.47 11.31 -16.62
C ILE A 487 -23.35 11.78 -15.45
N ARG A 488 -22.75 11.94 -14.27
CA ARG A 488 -23.48 12.17 -13.02
C ARG A 488 -23.59 13.63 -12.64
N ASN A 489 -22.56 14.41 -12.95
CA ASN A 489 -22.39 15.76 -12.45
C ASN A 489 -22.31 16.78 -13.60
N PHE A 490 -22.61 18.04 -13.32
CA PHE A 490 -22.60 19.08 -14.34
C PHE A 490 -21.18 19.36 -14.86
N GLU A 491 -20.19 19.34 -13.97
CA GLU A 491 -18.77 19.53 -14.24
C GLU A 491 -18.27 18.58 -15.34
N GLU A 492 -18.83 17.37 -15.37
CA GLU A 492 -18.49 16.32 -16.34
C GLU A 492 -19.17 16.52 -17.72
N VAL A 493 -20.28 17.28 -17.81
CA VAL A 493 -20.93 17.64 -19.09
C VAL A 493 -20.59 19.05 -19.58
N GLN A 494 -19.84 19.83 -18.80
CA GLN A 494 -19.41 21.18 -19.19
C GLN A 494 -18.74 21.24 -20.58
N PRO A 495 -17.91 20.26 -21.01
CA PRO A 495 -17.33 20.29 -22.37
C PRO A 495 -18.38 20.24 -23.46
N LEU A 496 -19.41 19.39 -23.29
CA LEU A 496 -20.52 19.28 -24.24
C LEU A 496 -21.34 20.58 -24.28
N LEU A 497 -21.62 21.18 -23.13
CA LEU A 497 -22.33 22.46 -23.08
C LEU A 497 -21.55 23.54 -23.84
N ARG A 498 -20.25 23.69 -23.55
CA ARG A 498 -19.38 24.64 -24.26
C ARG A 498 -19.36 24.37 -25.75
N ALA A 499 -19.25 23.11 -26.19
CA ALA A 499 -19.28 22.76 -27.61
C ALA A 499 -20.62 23.14 -28.29
N TYR A 500 -21.77 22.94 -27.63
CA TYR A 500 -23.06 23.37 -28.16
C TYR A 500 -23.15 24.90 -28.29
N LEU A 501 -22.73 25.62 -27.26
CA LEU A 501 -22.68 27.09 -27.29
C LEU A 501 -21.76 27.60 -28.39
N GLU A 502 -20.58 26.98 -28.53
CA GLU A 502 -19.59 27.32 -29.53
C GLU A 502 -20.12 27.16 -30.97
N LYS A 503 -20.96 26.14 -31.18
CA LYS A 503 -21.59 25.82 -32.47
C LYS A 503 -22.95 26.48 -32.70
N GLY A 504 -23.43 27.31 -31.78
CA GLY A 504 -24.73 27.96 -31.88
C GLY A 504 -25.93 26.99 -31.76
N LYS A 505 -25.72 25.79 -31.20
CA LYS A 505 -26.79 24.81 -30.92
C LYS A 505 -27.48 25.15 -29.59
N TYR A 506 -28.06 26.34 -29.50
CA TYR A 506 -28.58 26.88 -28.23
C TYR A 506 -29.70 26.04 -27.62
N PHE A 507 -30.58 25.45 -28.44
CA PHE A 507 -31.65 24.59 -27.94
C PHE A 507 -31.09 23.32 -27.24
N ASP A 508 -30.07 22.69 -27.83
CA ASP A 508 -29.41 21.53 -27.23
C ASP A 508 -28.66 21.92 -25.94
N ALA A 509 -28.01 23.10 -25.95
CA ALA A 509 -27.36 23.66 -24.76
C ALA A 509 -28.36 23.90 -23.61
N VAL A 510 -29.56 24.42 -23.89
CA VAL A 510 -30.63 24.60 -22.89
C VAL A 510 -31.06 23.25 -22.34
N HIS A 511 -31.27 22.26 -23.20
CA HIS A 511 -31.69 20.93 -22.77
C HIS A 511 -30.67 20.28 -21.82
N VAL A 512 -29.37 20.35 -22.15
CA VAL A 512 -28.30 19.87 -21.26
C VAL A 512 -28.29 20.65 -19.95
N SER A 513 -28.39 21.99 -20.02
CA SER A 513 -28.39 22.84 -18.83
C SER A 513 -29.55 22.51 -17.88
N GLN A 514 -30.77 22.35 -18.41
CA GLN A 514 -31.95 21.99 -17.62
C GLN A 514 -31.82 20.62 -16.96
N LYS A 515 -31.23 19.65 -17.67
CA LYS A 515 -31.03 18.29 -17.15
C LYS A 515 -30.11 18.27 -15.91
N PHE A 516 -29.10 19.14 -15.88
CA PHE A 516 -28.08 19.16 -14.83
C PHE A 516 -28.23 20.33 -13.84
N ASN A 517 -29.23 21.19 -13.99
CA ASN A 517 -29.59 22.23 -13.03
C ASN A 517 -30.33 21.64 -11.82
N LEU A 518 -29.65 20.82 -11.03
CA LEU A 518 -30.23 20.08 -9.90
C LEU A 518 -30.12 20.82 -8.56
N ASN A 519 -29.18 21.78 -8.45
CA ASN A 519 -28.92 22.55 -7.24
C ASN A 519 -28.37 23.95 -7.58
N PRO A 520 -28.35 24.90 -6.62
CA PRO A 520 -27.90 26.27 -6.86
C PRO A 520 -26.43 26.38 -7.30
N GLU A 521 -25.56 25.48 -6.85
CA GLU A 521 -24.14 25.49 -7.21
C GLU A 521 -23.94 25.15 -8.69
N SER A 522 -24.58 24.06 -9.15
CA SER A 522 -24.59 23.69 -10.57
C SER A 522 -25.26 24.77 -11.42
N GLN A 523 -26.32 25.42 -10.92
CA GLN A 523 -26.94 26.55 -11.61
C GLN A 523 -25.94 27.69 -11.84
N GLN A 524 -25.20 28.07 -10.79
CA GLN A 524 -24.20 29.13 -10.89
C GLN A 524 -23.12 28.79 -11.92
N GLU A 525 -22.62 27.56 -11.93
CA GLU A 525 -21.60 27.12 -12.88
C GLU A 525 -22.12 27.05 -14.33
N ILE A 526 -23.37 26.62 -14.51
CA ILE A 526 -24.08 26.68 -15.80
C ILE A 526 -24.13 28.13 -16.28
N CYS A 527 -24.64 29.03 -15.45
CA CYS A 527 -24.81 30.44 -15.82
C CYS A 527 -23.48 31.12 -16.14
N LYS A 528 -22.43 30.80 -15.36
CA LYS A 528 -21.08 31.26 -15.64
C LYS A 528 -20.60 30.74 -17.01
N THR A 529 -20.74 29.45 -17.28
CA THR A 529 -20.33 28.85 -18.56
C THR A 529 -21.03 29.51 -19.76
N TRP A 530 -22.35 29.75 -19.65
CA TRP A 530 -23.10 30.52 -20.67
C TRP A 530 -22.53 31.91 -20.85
N THR A 531 -22.39 32.67 -19.77
CA THR A 531 -21.90 34.05 -19.80
C THR A 531 -20.52 34.15 -20.42
N ASP A 532 -19.58 33.34 -19.94
CA ASP A 532 -18.17 33.36 -20.37
C ASP A 532 -18.04 33.04 -21.86
N THR A 533 -18.73 32.00 -22.34
CA THR A 533 -18.65 31.59 -23.76
C THR A 533 -19.33 32.59 -24.71
N LEU A 534 -20.36 33.29 -24.24
CA LEU A 534 -21.13 34.21 -25.07
C LEU A 534 -20.57 35.62 -25.10
N GLN A 535 -19.91 36.09 -24.03
CA GLN A 535 -19.24 37.40 -24.03
C GLN A 535 -18.25 37.55 -25.19
N GLU A 536 -17.64 36.46 -25.65
CA GLU A 536 -16.72 36.45 -26.79
C GLU A 536 -17.42 36.54 -28.17
N LYS A 537 -18.75 36.40 -28.25
CA LYS A 537 -19.49 36.20 -29.52
C LYS A 537 -20.67 37.13 -29.79
N LEU A 538 -21.01 38.03 -28.86
CA LEU A 538 -22.24 38.85 -28.87
C LEU A 538 -22.22 40.03 -29.89
N ASP A 539 -21.69 39.83 -31.10
CA ASP A 539 -21.66 40.86 -32.15
C ASP A 539 -22.96 40.93 -32.99
N LYS A 540 -23.87 39.94 -32.87
CA LYS A 540 -25.11 39.84 -33.65
C LYS A 540 -26.36 39.92 -32.79
N GLU A 541 -27.19 40.93 -33.03
CA GLU A 541 -28.38 41.27 -32.23
C GLU A 541 -29.45 40.15 -32.19
N GLU A 542 -29.59 39.37 -33.27
CA GLU A 542 -30.50 38.22 -33.33
C GLU A 542 -30.06 37.08 -32.38
N VAL A 543 -28.76 36.80 -32.33
CA VAL A 543 -28.16 35.80 -31.43
C VAL A 543 -28.32 36.24 -29.98
N VAL A 544 -28.18 37.53 -29.70
CA VAL A 544 -28.36 38.10 -28.35
C VAL A 544 -29.77 37.82 -27.81
N GLN A 545 -30.81 37.95 -28.64
CA GLN A 545 -32.20 37.72 -28.20
C GLN A 545 -32.48 36.24 -27.91
N GLU A 546 -32.02 35.34 -28.78
CA GLU A 546 -32.19 33.89 -28.59
C GLU A 546 -31.43 33.39 -27.36
N VAL A 547 -30.22 33.90 -27.14
CA VAL A 547 -29.40 33.64 -25.97
C VAL A 547 -30.08 34.11 -24.69
N ARG A 548 -30.60 35.36 -24.64
CA ARG A 548 -31.30 35.87 -23.46
C ARG A 548 -32.53 35.03 -23.12
N LYS A 549 -33.29 34.63 -24.13
CA LYS A 549 -34.44 33.74 -23.95
C LYS A 549 -34.02 32.38 -23.38
N SER A 550 -32.92 31.83 -23.88
CA SER A 550 -32.34 30.55 -23.43
C SER A 550 -31.83 30.62 -21.99
N MET A 551 -31.08 31.68 -21.64
CA MET A 551 -30.58 31.91 -20.28
C MET A 551 -31.71 32.10 -19.26
N ALA A 552 -32.78 32.82 -19.63
CA ALA A 552 -33.94 32.99 -18.76
C ALA A 552 -34.65 31.65 -18.46
N GLN A 553 -34.67 30.71 -19.43
CA GLN A 553 -35.30 29.38 -19.23
C GLN A 553 -34.56 28.49 -18.24
N ILE A 554 -33.26 28.71 -18.04
CA ILE A 554 -32.43 27.96 -17.10
C ILE A 554 -32.21 28.71 -15.77
N GLY A 555 -32.88 29.86 -15.60
CA GLY A 555 -32.80 30.66 -14.38
C GLY A 555 -31.50 31.46 -14.26
N CYS A 556 -30.78 31.68 -15.36
CA CYS A 556 -29.64 32.59 -15.41
C CYS A 556 -30.16 33.99 -15.71
N ASN A 557 -30.69 34.66 -14.68
CA ASN A 557 -31.09 36.05 -14.79
C ASN A 557 -29.82 36.89 -14.73
N ASN A 558 -29.54 37.64 -15.82
CA ASN A 558 -28.43 38.59 -15.86
C ASN A 558 -28.63 39.64 -14.77
N GLU A 559 -27.74 39.67 -13.77
CA GLU A 559 -27.47 40.90 -13.02
C GLU A 559 -26.54 41.81 -13.82
#